data_AF-A0A183B2P6-F1
#
_entry.id   AF-A0A183B2P6-F1
#
_cell.length_a   1.000
_cell.length_b   1.000
_cell.length_c   1.000
_cell.angle_alpha   90.00
_cell.angle_beta   90.00
_cell.angle_gamma   90.00
#
_symmetry.space_group_name_H-M   'P 1'
#
loop_
_entity.id
_entity.type
_entity.pdbx_description
1 polymer ?
#
loop_
_entity_poly.entity_id
_entity_poly.type
_entity_poly.pdbx_seq_one_letter_code
_entity_poly.pdbx_strand_id
1 'polypeptide(L)'
;MLHRSQANFMNALTASDWTMYPFATMNETDFQNLFDVYTDAVFNPKLNELDFMQEGWRLEPEELSEEAKLRLKGVVFNEMKGVFLAHPGKYSFASP
;
A
#
# COMPACT_ATOMS: atom_id res chain seq x y z
N MET A 1 -11.34 -4.09 7.81
CA MET A 1 -10.74 -5.24 8.51
C MET A 1 -10.25 -4.90 9.92
N LEU A 2 -9.47 -3.83 10.11
CA LEU A 2 -8.86 -3.47 11.41
C LEU A 2 -9.82 -3.41 12.62
N HIS A 3 -11.09 -3.05 12.42
CA HIS A 3 -12.07 -2.93 13.50
C HIS A 3 -13.06 -4.12 13.60
N ARG A 4 -12.89 -5.16 12.78
CA ARG A 4 -13.82 -6.32 12.70
C ARG A 4 -13.15 -7.67 13.01
N SER A 5 -11.89 -7.65 13.40
CA SER A 5 -11.08 -8.83 13.66
C SER A 5 -10.42 -8.72 15.03
N GLN A 6 -10.11 -9.87 15.64
CA GLN A 6 -9.33 -9.98 16.89
C GLN A 6 -7.87 -10.35 16.60
N ALA A 7 -7.38 -10.01 15.41
CA ALA A 7 -6.01 -10.30 15.00
C ALA A 7 -4.97 -9.72 15.96
N ASN A 8 -3.98 -10.54 16.30
CA ASN A 8 -2.77 -10.12 16.99
C ASN A 8 -1.81 -9.40 16.05
N PHE A 9 -1.84 -9.74 14.76
CA PHE A 9 -1.00 -9.14 13.73
C PHE A 9 -1.70 -9.19 12.36
N MET A 10 -1.57 -8.13 11.59
CA MET A 10 -2.04 -8.03 10.19
C MET A 10 -1.14 -7.07 9.44
N ASN A 11 -0.54 -7.50 8.34
CA ASN A 11 0.25 -6.61 7.50
C ASN A 11 0.38 -7.12 6.05
N ALA A 12 1.02 -6.32 5.21
CA ALA A 12 1.56 -6.71 3.92
C ALA A 12 2.95 -6.09 3.78
N LEU A 13 3.90 -6.86 3.24
CA LEU A 13 5.31 -6.48 3.19
C LEU A 13 5.88 -6.81 1.81
N THR A 14 6.58 -5.87 1.22
CA THR A 14 7.25 -6.04 -0.08
C THR A 14 8.76 -5.97 0.12
N ALA A 15 9.44 -7.09 -0.11
CA ALA A 15 10.89 -7.17 -0.21
C ALA A 15 11.36 -6.86 -1.64
N SER A 16 12.65 -7.03 -1.91
CA SER A 16 13.23 -6.80 -3.25
C SER A 16 12.66 -7.73 -4.33
N ASP A 17 12.32 -8.96 -3.96
CA ASP A 17 12.09 -10.09 -4.86
C ASP A 17 10.86 -10.94 -4.47
N TRP A 18 10.14 -10.55 -3.42
CA TRP A 18 8.92 -11.21 -2.97
C TRP A 18 8.01 -10.27 -2.18
N THR A 19 6.74 -10.63 -2.09
CA THR A 19 5.72 -9.95 -1.30
C THR A 19 5.06 -10.97 -0.37
N MET A 20 4.80 -10.59 0.88
CA MET A 20 4.17 -11.43 1.89
C MET A 20 2.98 -10.73 2.52
N TYR A 21 1.91 -11.49 2.76
CA TYR A 21 0.67 -11.01 3.37
C TYR A 21 0.39 -11.77 4.67
N PRO A 22 1.13 -11.49 5.76
CA PRO A 22 0.99 -12.21 7.01
C PRO A 22 -0.19 -11.70 7.87
N PHE A 23 -0.87 -12.63 8.53
CA PHE A 23 -1.75 -12.34 9.66
C PHE A 23 -1.57 -13.39 10.77
N ALA A 24 -1.94 -13.03 12.00
CA ALA A 24 -1.97 -13.95 13.13
C ALA A 24 -3.13 -13.61 14.06
N THR A 25 -3.82 -14.63 14.55
CA THR A 25 -4.91 -14.52 15.52
C THR A 25 -4.97 -15.78 16.37
N MET A 26 -5.36 -15.65 17.64
CA MET A 26 -5.60 -16.78 18.55
C MET A 26 -7.06 -17.28 18.50
N ASN A 27 -7.94 -16.60 17.76
CA ASN A 27 -9.34 -16.97 17.62
C ASN A 27 -9.53 -17.76 16.31
N GLU A 28 -10.04 -19.00 16.40
CA GLU A 28 -10.19 -19.91 15.26
C GLU A 28 -11.17 -19.39 14.20
N THR A 29 -12.30 -18.82 14.62
CA THR A 29 -13.28 -18.23 13.70
C THR A 29 -12.69 -17.02 12.98
N ASP A 30 -11.96 -16.18 13.71
CA ASP A 30 -11.27 -15.03 13.13
C ASP A 30 -10.17 -15.46 12.15
N PHE A 31 -9.49 -16.58 12.43
CA PHE A 31 -8.49 -17.14 11.52
C PHE A 31 -9.10 -17.44 10.15
N GLN A 32 -10.25 -18.13 10.12
CA GLN A 32 -10.92 -18.45 8.86
C GLN A 32 -11.40 -17.19 8.14
N ASN A 33 -11.98 -16.22 8.86
CA ASN A 33 -12.41 -14.95 8.27
C ASN A 33 -11.25 -14.19 7.63
N LEU A 34 -10.10 -14.12 8.31
CA LEU A 34 -8.90 -13.45 7.78
C LEU A 34 -8.30 -14.23 6.62
N PHE A 35 -8.24 -15.56 6.73
CA PHE A 35 -7.74 -16.42 5.67
C PHE A 35 -8.51 -16.22 4.37
N ASP A 36 -9.84 -16.25 4.43
CA ASP A 36 -10.71 -16.04 3.27
C ASP A 36 -10.46 -14.69 2.62
N VAL A 37 -10.40 -13.63 3.43
CA VAL A 37 -10.20 -12.27 2.91
C VAL A 37 -8.80 -12.06 2.34
N TYR A 38 -7.76 -12.55 3.01
CA TYR A 38 -6.38 -12.45 2.50
C TYR A 38 -6.20 -13.23 1.20
N THR A 39 -6.74 -14.45 1.14
CA THR A 39 -6.64 -15.31 -0.04
C THR A 39 -7.39 -14.71 -1.22
N ASP A 40 -8.61 -14.22 -1.02
CA ASP A 40 -9.37 -13.56 -2.09
C ASP A 40 -8.69 -12.25 -2.56
N ALA A 41 -8.16 -11.45 -1.64
CA ALA A 41 -7.42 -10.23 -2.00
C ALA A 41 -6.16 -10.51 -2.82
N VAL A 42 -5.47 -11.64 -2.57
CA VAL A 42 -4.26 -12.04 -3.31
C VAL A 42 -4.60 -12.61 -4.69
N PHE A 43 -5.58 -13.51 -4.77
CA PHE A 43 -5.87 -14.25 -6.00
C PHE A 43 -6.95 -13.62 -6.88
N ASN A 44 -7.87 -12.84 -6.31
CA ASN A 44 -8.98 -12.18 -7.02
C ASN A 44 -9.08 -10.67 -6.69
N PRO A 45 -8.01 -9.87 -6.78
CA PRO A 45 -8.08 -8.45 -6.48
C PRO A 45 -8.98 -7.70 -7.48
N LYS A 46 -9.72 -6.70 -7.00
CA LYS A 46 -10.58 -5.86 -7.86
C LYS A 46 -9.79 -4.97 -8.82
N LEU A 47 -8.64 -4.46 -8.36
CA LEU A 47 -7.76 -3.54 -9.10
C LEU A 47 -8.51 -2.36 -9.74
N ASN A 48 -9.43 -1.73 -9.01
CA ASN A 48 -10.15 -0.57 -9.52
C ASN A 48 -9.18 0.59 -9.80
N GLU A 49 -9.40 1.33 -10.88
CA GLU A 49 -8.54 2.43 -11.30
C GLU A 49 -8.38 3.50 -10.21
N LEU A 50 -9.48 3.89 -9.56
CA LEU A 50 -9.45 4.89 -8.49
C LEU A 50 -8.65 4.42 -7.26
N ASP A 51 -8.72 3.13 -6.92
CA ASP A 51 -7.94 2.54 -5.82
C ASP A 51 -6.44 2.58 -6.17
N PHE A 52 -6.08 2.21 -7.41
CA PHE A 52 -4.70 2.31 -7.89
C PHE A 52 -4.17 3.76 -7.89
N MET A 53 -4.98 4.71 -8.33
CA MET A 53 -4.63 6.15 -8.32
C MET A 53 -4.50 6.72 -6.90
N GLN A 54 -5.24 6.15 -5.94
CA GLN A 54 -5.13 6.53 -4.54
C GLN A 54 -3.85 5.98 -3.91
N GLU A 55 -3.67 4.66 -3.99
CA GLU A 55 -2.57 3.96 -3.31
C GLU A 55 -1.23 4.16 -4.02
N GLY A 56 -1.21 4.13 -5.35
CA GLY A 56 -0.01 4.33 -6.15
C GLY A 56 0.33 5.81 -6.31
N TRP A 57 -0.16 6.40 -7.40
CA TRP A 57 0.02 7.83 -7.69
C TRP A 57 -1.07 8.36 -8.64
N ARG A 58 -1.29 9.67 -8.58
CA ARG A 58 -2.10 10.44 -9.51
C ARG A 58 -1.66 11.89 -9.58
N LEU A 59 -2.11 12.57 -10.63
CA LEU A 59 -2.11 14.03 -10.70
C LEU A 59 -3.39 14.54 -10.05
N GLU A 60 -3.26 15.47 -9.11
CA GLU A 60 -4.38 16.16 -8.49
C GLU A 60 -4.09 17.66 -8.54
N PRO A 61 -5.08 18.51 -8.87
CA PRO A 61 -4.89 19.95 -8.81
C PRO A 61 -4.67 20.40 -7.36
N GLU A 62 -3.83 21.43 -7.17
CA GLU A 62 -3.56 22.02 -5.85
C GLU A 62 -4.80 22.67 -5.24
N GLU A 63 -5.66 23.23 -6.09
CA GLU A 63 -6.91 23.89 -5.75
C GLU A 63 -8.00 23.46 -6.74
N LEU A 64 -9.27 23.63 -6.37
CA LEU A 64 -10.40 23.33 -7.26
C LEU A 64 -10.61 24.48 -8.27
N SER A 65 -9.68 24.63 -9.21
CA SER A 65 -9.70 25.59 -10.33
C SER A 65 -9.13 24.94 -11.59
N GLU A 66 -9.62 25.35 -12.76
CA GLU A 66 -9.16 24.81 -14.06
C GLU A 66 -7.70 25.20 -14.39
N GLU A 67 -7.23 26.31 -13.83
CA GLU A 67 -5.87 26.82 -13.98
C GLU A 67 -4.91 26.33 -12.89
N ALA A 68 -5.41 25.52 -11.95
CA ALA A 68 -4.62 25.07 -10.81
C ALA A 68 -3.43 24.21 -11.27
N LYS A 69 -2.29 24.43 -10.63
CA LYS A 69 -1.10 23.59 -10.85
C LYS A 69 -1.40 22.16 -10.41
N LEU A 70 -0.99 21.21 -11.23
CA LEU A 70 -1.09 19.80 -10.90
C LEU A 70 0.09 19.39 -10.00
N ARG A 71 -0.21 18.58 -8.99
CA ARG A 71 0.78 17.96 -8.12
C ARG A 71 0.62 16.44 -8.10
N LEU A 72 1.73 15.74 -7.91
CA LEU A 72 1.72 14.31 -7.65
C LEU A 72 1.22 14.04 -6.23
N LYS A 73 0.25 13.13 -6.11
CA LYS A 73 -0.24 12.56 -4.86
C LYS A 73 -0.31 11.05 -4.98
N GLY A 74 -0.23 10.35 -3.85
CA GLY A 74 -0.33 8.89 -3.77
C GLY A 74 0.25 8.39 -2.45
N VAL A 75 -0.25 7.27 -1.94
CA VAL A 75 0.23 6.70 -0.68
C VAL A 75 1.68 6.23 -0.83
N VAL A 76 1.92 5.29 -1.75
CA VAL A 76 3.25 4.72 -2.03
C VAL A 76 4.20 5.80 -2.57
N PHE A 77 3.72 6.72 -3.41
CA PHE A 77 4.56 7.83 -3.89
C PHE A 77 5.14 8.65 -2.72
N ASN A 78 4.31 9.02 -1.74
CA ASN A 78 4.76 9.80 -0.58
C ASN A 78 5.62 8.96 0.37
N GLU A 79 5.29 7.68 0.57
CA GLU A 79 6.08 6.75 1.37
C GLU A 79 7.51 6.64 0.84
N MET A 80 7.65 6.33 -0.45
CA MET A 80 8.96 6.15 -1.08
C MET A 80 9.74 7.45 -1.14
N LYS A 81 9.08 8.57 -1.45
CA LYS A 81 9.72 9.90 -1.35
C LYS A 81 10.28 10.14 0.05
N GLY A 82 9.56 9.75 1.10
CA GLY A 82 10.05 9.81 2.48
C GLY A 82 11.28 8.93 2.71
N VAL A 83 11.26 7.68 2.25
CA VAL A 83 12.36 6.71 2.39
C VAL A 83 13.66 7.24 1.75
N PHE A 84 13.59 7.71 0.50
CA PHE A 84 14.76 8.19 -0.23
C PHE A 84 15.32 9.49 0.34
N LEU A 85 14.46 10.42 0.76
CA LEU A 85 14.90 11.67 1.39
C LEU A 85 15.54 11.44 2.76
N ALA A 86 15.04 10.46 3.53
CA ALA A 86 15.60 10.12 4.84
C ALA A 86 16.92 9.34 4.75
N HIS A 87 17.22 8.69 3.61
CA HIS A 87 18.38 7.81 3.46
C HIS A 87 19.19 8.08 2.17
N PRO A 88 19.72 9.29 1.97
CA PRO A 88 20.34 9.71 0.72
C PRO A 88 21.57 8.87 0.30
N GLY A 89 22.24 8.18 1.25
CA GLY A 89 23.43 7.36 0.97
C GLY A 89 23.19 5.85 0.84
N LYS A 90 21.98 5.35 1.15
CA LYS A 90 21.67 3.91 1.02
C LYS A 90 21.17 3.52 -0.37
N TYR A 91 20.64 4.49 -1.10
CA TYR A 91 20.06 4.31 -2.42
C TYR A 91 20.90 5.08 -3.44
N SER A 92 22.12 4.60 -3.69
CA SER A 92 22.86 5.05 -4.86
C SER A 92 22.24 4.39 -6.07
N PHE A 93 21.47 5.14 -6.85
CA PHE A 93 21.32 4.79 -8.25
C PHE A 93 22.73 4.85 -8.83
N ALA A 94 23.36 3.69 -9.02
CA ALA A 94 24.51 3.59 -9.90
C ALA A 94 24.00 4.15 -11.23
N SER A 95 24.40 5.39 -11.52
CA SER A 95 24.15 5.96 -12.82
C SER A 95 24.82 5.04 -13.84
N PRO A 96 24.18 4.71 -14.97
CA PRO A 96 24.84 3.97 -16.04
C PRO A 96 26.09 4.69 -16.53
#